data_AF-A0A5M8QT44-F1
#
_entry.id   AF-A0A5M8QT44-F1
#
_cell.length_a   1.000
_cell.length_b   1.000
_cell.length_c   1.000
_cell.angle_alpha   90.00
_cell.angle_beta   90.00
_cell.angle_gamma   90.00
#
_symmetry.space_group_name_H-M   'P 1'
#
loop_
_entity.id
_entity.type
_entity.pdbx_description
1 polymer ?
#
loop_
_entity_poly.entity_id
_entity_poly.type
_entity_poly.pdbx_seq_one_letter_code
_entity_poly.pdbx_strand_id
1 'polypeptide(L)'
;MPYLSIVQAAEATGKSPKTIRRLISKPESQSFITREGEGANAPVLIDSSYLASVYPMSLQAEGTDTPGKEPRHGSDTDSQNDQAPPQSEMERDFIAFLKEEVRKRDEQLAMKDRRIEDLTEKLTSIKLLTEGEPAEKSKSRKWWPW
;
A
#
# COMPACT_ATOMS: atom_id res chain seq x y z
N MET A 1 -10.65 -5.80 4.94
CA MET A 1 -10.39 -6.39 3.61
C MET A 1 -11.67 -6.22 2.79
N PRO A 2 -11.74 -5.24 1.87
CA PRO A 2 -12.91 -5.07 1.02
C PRO A 2 -12.98 -6.24 0.03
N TYR A 3 -14.02 -7.05 0.15
CA TYR A 3 -14.33 -8.12 -0.79
C TYR A 3 -15.33 -7.60 -1.82
N LEU A 4 -15.06 -7.85 -3.10
CA LEU A 4 -15.87 -7.40 -4.22
C LEU A 4 -16.54 -8.58 -4.91
N SER A 5 -17.82 -8.40 -5.26
CA SER A 5 -18.48 -9.33 -6.18
C SER A 5 -17.87 -9.28 -7.57
N ILE A 6 -18.12 -10.30 -8.40
CA ILE A 6 -17.63 -10.35 -9.78
C ILE A 6 -18.02 -9.11 -10.59
N VAL A 7 -19.22 -8.58 -10.37
CA VAL A 7 -19.74 -7.40 -11.07
C VAL A 7 -18.99 -6.14 -10.62
N GLN A 8 -18.87 -5.93 -9.31
CA GLN A 8 -18.11 -4.81 -8.76
C GLN A 8 -16.62 -4.86 -9.13
N ALA A 9 -16.04 -6.06 -9.18
CA ALA A 9 -14.66 -6.26 -9.62
C ALA A 9 -14.48 -5.93 -11.12
N ALA A 10 -15.48 -6.24 -11.94
CA ALA A 10 -15.49 -5.89 -13.36
C ALA A 10 -15.55 -4.37 -13.56
N GLU A 11 -16.42 -3.68 -12.81
CA GLU A 11 -16.54 -2.22 -12.79
C GLU A 11 -15.24 -1.56 -12.31
N ALA A 12 -14.70 -2.00 -11.17
CA ALA A 12 -13.50 -1.41 -10.58
C ALA A 12 -12.23 -1.58 -11.44
N THR A 13 -12.18 -2.58 -12.32
CA THR A 13 -11.01 -2.85 -13.18
C THR A 13 -11.23 -2.49 -14.66
N GLY A 14 -12.43 -2.07 -15.02
CA GLY A 14 -12.84 -1.88 -16.41
C GLY A 14 -12.72 -3.16 -17.26
N LYS A 15 -12.78 -4.35 -16.64
CA LYS A 15 -12.67 -5.65 -17.33
C LYS A 15 -14.04 -6.30 -17.45
N SER A 16 -14.19 -7.20 -18.42
CA SER A 16 -15.42 -7.97 -18.54
C SER A 16 -15.60 -8.94 -17.35
N PRO A 17 -16.85 -9.21 -16.90
CA PRO A 17 -17.13 -10.23 -15.89
C PRO A 17 -16.57 -11.62 -16.25
N LYS A 18 -16.48 -11.95 -17.55
CA LYS A 18 -15.87 -13.20 -18.04
C LYS A 18 -14.38 -13.25 -17.74
N THR A 19 -13.68 -12.12 -17.87
CA THR A 19 -12.26 -12.00 -17.52
C THR A 19 -12.05 -12.21 -16.03
N ILE A 20 -12.91 -11.62 -15.19
CA ILE A 20 -12.89 -11.80 -13.74
C ILE A 20 -13.17 -13.26 -13.36
N ARG A 21 -14.16 -13.92 -13.97
CA ARG A 21 -14.41 -15.37 -13.77
C ARG A 21 -13.21 -16.23 -14.16
N ARG A 22 -12.52 -15.89 -15.25
CA ARG A 22 -11.29 -16.58 -15.67
C ARG A 22 -10.16 -16.35 -14.67
N LEU A 23 -10.04 -15.15 -14.10
CA LEU A 23 -9.09 -14.87 -13.03
C LEU A 23 -9.38 -15.78 -11.83
N ILE A 24 -10.64 -15.83 -11.36
CA ILE A 24 -11.07 -16.65 -10.23
C ILE A 24 -10.76 -18.14 -10.44
N SER A 25 -10.84 -18.63 -11.67
CA SER A 25 -10.55 -20.05 -11.99
C SER A 25 -9.08 -20.44 -11.90
N LYS A 26 -8.16 -19.48 -11.72
CA LYS A 26 -6.73 -19.78 -11.58
C LYS A 26 -6.45 -20.38 -10.19
N PRO A 27 -5.41 -21.24 -10.05
CA PRO A 27 -5.03 -21.77 -8.75
C PRO A 27 -4.46 -20.68 -7.82
N GLU A 28 -3.74 -19.71 -8.39
CA GLU A 28 -3.11 -18.60 -7.66
C GLU A 28 -4.11 -17.66 -6.97
N SER A 29 -5.34 -17.57 -7.49
CA SER A 29 -6.36 -16.68 -6.95
C SER A 29 -7.17 -17.31 -5.81
N GLN A 30 -7.10 -18.63 -5.61
CA GLN A 30 -7.99 -19.35 -4.67
C GLN A 30 -7.86 -18.87 -3.22
N SER A 31 -6.67 -18.45 -2.79
CA SER A 31 -6.43 -17.92 -1.44
C SER A 31 -7.07 -16.55 -1.18
N PHE A 32 -7.48 -15.85 -2.23
CA PHE A 32 -8.04 -14.49 -2.16
C PHE A 32 -9.54 -14.45 -2.50
N ILE A 33 -10.17 -15.63 -2.60
CA ILE A 33 -11.58 -15.78 -2.97
C ILE A 33 -12.35 -16.31 -1.76
N THR A 34 -13.48 -15.69 -1.47
CA THR A 34 -14.43 -16.16 -0.45
C THR A 34 -15.79 -16.41 -1.11
N ARG A 35 -16.53 -17.42 -0.64
CA ARG A 35 -17.93 -17.65 -1.05
C ARG A 35 -18.83 -17.35 0.14
N GLU A 36 -19.77 -16.45 -0.06
CA GLU A 36 -20.71 -16.07 0.99
C GLU A 36 -21.93 -16.99 0.93
N GLY A 37 -21.92 -18.04 1.76
CA GLY A 37 -23.04 -18.99 1.92
C GLY A 37 -22.74 -20.43 1.53
N GLU A 38 -23.62 -21.33 1.97
CA GLU A 38 -23.55 -22.77 1.68
C GLU A 38 -24.39 -23.09 0.45
N GLY A 39 -23.72 -23.42 -0.66
CA GLY A 39 -24.39 -23.87 -1.88
C GLY A 39 -23.57 -23.63 -3.14
N ALA A 40 -23.90 -24.37 -4.21
CA ALA A 40 -23.23 -24.25 -5.52
C ALA A 40 -23.44 -22.87 -6.19
N ASN A 41 -24.45 -22.11 -5.75
CA ASN A 41 -24.82 -20.80 -6.28
C ASN A 41 -24.42 -19.62 -5.38
N ALA A 42 -23.63 -19.87 -4.33
CA ALA A 42 -23.18 -18.81 -3.44
C ALA A 42 -22.38 -17.72 -4.21
N PRO A 43 -22.63 -16.43 -3.95
CA PRO A 43 -21.89 -15.35 -4.58
C PRO A 43 -20.40 -15.46 -4.27
N VAL A 44 -19.59 -15.37 -5.32
CA VAL A 44 -18.13 -15.41 -5.25
C VAL A 44 -17.63 -13.98 -5.05
N LEU A 45 -16.85 -13.80 -3.99
CA LEU A 45 -16.24 -12.55 -3.61
C LEU A 45 -14.72 -12.64 -3.73
N ILE A 46 -14.09 -11.56 -4.20
CA ILE A 46 -12.64 -11.48 -4.43
C ILE A 46 -12.07 -10.37 -3.57
N ASP A 47 -10.90 -10.58 -2.97
CA ASP A 47 -10.16 -9.52 -2.27
C ASP A 47 -9.76 -8.39 -3.25
N SER A 48 -10.16 -7.16 -2.94
CA SER A 48 -9.80 -5.95 -3.69
C SER A 48 -8.29 -5.73 -3.78
N SER A 49 -7.51 -6.12 -2.78
CA SER A 49 -6.05 -5.95 -2.74
C SER A 49 -5.36 -6.86 -3.76
N TYR A 50 -5.85 -8.11 -3.88
CA TYR A 50 -5.40 -9.05 -4.91
C TYR A 50 -5.85 -8.60 -6.30
N LEU A 51 -7.07 -8.10 -6.42
CA LEU A 51 -7.57 -7.58 -7.69
C LEU A 51 -6.71 -6.42 -8.20
N ALA A 52 -6.29 -5.53 -7.31
CA ALA A 52 -5.42 -4.39 -7.61
C ALA A 52 -3.99 -4.78 -8.00
N SER A 53 -3.49 -5.91 -7.50
CA SER A 53 -2.15 -6.40 -7.86
C SER A 53 -2.12 -7.04 -9.25
N VAL A 54 -3.24 -7.62 -9.69
CA VAL A 54 -3.36 -8.28 -10.99
C VAL A 54 -3.81 -7.31 -12.09
N TYR A 55 -4.72 -6.39 -11.76
CA TYR A 55 -5.24 -5.39 -12.68
C TYR A 55 -5.15 -3.99 -12.09
N PRO A 56 -4.67 -3.00 -12.85
CA PRO A 56 -4.78 -1.61 -12.43
C PRO A 56 -6.27 -1.27 -12.28
N MET A 57 -6.67 -0.81 -11.08
CA MET A 57 -8.04 -0.37 -10.84
C MET A 57 -8.30 0.89 -11.65
N SER A 58 -9.33 0.88 -12.51
CA SER A 58 -9.72 2.08 -13.23
C SER A 58 -10.43 3.00 -12.25
N LEU A 59 -9.85 4.18 -12.01
CA LEU A 59 -10.47 5.30 -11.31
C LEU A 59 -11.62 5.91 -12.15
N GLN A 60 -12.47 5.09 -12.75
CA GLN A 60 -13.68 5.57 -13.41
C GLN A 60 -14.81 5.57 -12.38
N ALA A 61 -14.82 6.68 -11.64
CA ALA A 61 -16.01 7.16 -10.96
C ALA A 61 -17.13 7.35 -11.98
N GLU A 62 -18.32 6.88 -11.60
CA GLU A 62 -19.67 7.18 -12.10
C GLU A 62 -19.84 7.71 -13.53
N GLY A 63 -20.61 6.95 -14.31
CA GLY A 63 -21.43 7.49 -15.39
C GLY A 63 -20.89 7.23 -16.79
N THR A 64 -21.40 6.17 -17.44
CA THR A 64 -22.13 6.30 -18.72
C THR A 64 -22.61 4.93 -19.18
N ASP A 65 -23.93 4.78 -19.22
CA ASP A 65 -24.61 3.76 -20.00
C ASP A 65 -24.29 3.94 -21.49
N THR A 66 -23.88 2.87 -22.17
CA THR A 66 -24.58 2.26 -23.34
C THR A 66 -23.64 1.45 -24.28
N PRO A 67 -24.19 0.48 -25.04
CA PRO A 67 -23.46 -0.63 -25.64
C PRO A 67 -23.18 -0.42 -27.13
N GLY A 68 -22.07 -0.98 -27.65
CA GLY A 68 -21.81 -0.95 -29.09
C GLY A 68 -20.54 -1.67 -29.50
N LYS A 69 -20.71 -2.73 -30.30
CA LYS A 69 -19.69 -3.52 -30.98
C LYS A 69 -18.72 -2.66 -31.81
N GLU A 70 -17.47 -3.09 -31.98
CA GLU A 70 -16.97 -3.80 -33.17
C GLU A 70 -15.44 -4.05 -33.16
N PRO A 71 -14.92 -4.95 -34.03
CA PRO A 71 -13.72 -5.74 -33.78
C PRO A 71 -12.43 -5.09 -34.28
N ARG A 72 -11.33 -5.56 -33.69
CA ARG A 72 -9.95 -5.29 -34.09
C ARG A 72 -9.69 -5.74 -35.53
N HIS A 73 -9.31 -4.81 -36.40
CA HIS A 73 -8.29 -5.05 -37.42
C HIS A 73 -7.09 -4.15 -37.10
N GLY A 74 -5.90 -4.78 -37.07
CA GLY A 74 -4.67 -4.12 -36.68
C GLY A 74 -4.15 -3.14 -37.72
N SER A 75 -3.29 -2.23 -37.26
CA SER A 75 -2.13 -1.78 -37.99
C SER A 75 -1.27 -0.99 -37.01
N ASP A 76 0.02 -1.29 -37.02
CA ASP A 76 1.07 -0.48 -36.42
C ASP A 76 0.89 1.00 -36.79
N THR A 77 0.97 1.87 -35.79
CA THR A 77 1.50 3.22 -35.97
C THR A 77 1.98 3.72 -34.61
N ASP A 78 3.30 3.79 -34.54
CA ASP A 78 4.07 4.63 -33.64
C ASP A 78 3.45 6.04 -33.63
N SER A 79 3.01 6.49 -32.46
CA SER A 79 2.64 7.88 -32.21
C SER A 79 2.76 8.13 -30.72
N GLN A 80 3.94 8.63 -30.34
CA GLN A 80 4.10 9.50 -29.19
C GLN A 80 2.98 10.54 -29.22
N ASN A 81 2.03 10.40 -28.28
CA ASN A 81 1.21 11.53 -27.87
C ASN A 81 1.06 11.44 -26.36
N ASP A 82 2.16 11.75 -25.64
CA ASP A 82 2.13 12.15 -24.24
C ASP A 82 1.49 13.55 -24.13
N GLN A 83 0.22 13.66 -24.52
CA GLN A 83 -0.62 14.75 -24.04
C GLN A 83 -1.37 14.22 -22.84
N ALA A 84 -0.82 14.51 -21.66
CA ALA A 84 -1.56 14.44 -20.42
C ALA A 84 -2.90 15.17 -20.63
N PRO A 85 -4.05 14.55 -20.26
CA PRO A 85 -5.33 15.23 -20.37
C PRO A 85 -5.26 16.54 -19.56
N PRO A 86 -5.98 17.60 -19.98
CA PRO A 86 -6.02 18.84 -19.21
C PRO A 86 -6.65 18.53 -17.85
N GLN A 87 -5.80 18.35 -16.84
CA GLN A 87 -6.25 18.18 -15.46
C GLN A 87 -7.13 19.36 -15.10
N SER A 88 -8.33 19.06 -14.60
CA SER A 88 -9.25 20.09 -14.10
C SER A 88 -8.54 20.93 -13.04
N GLU A 89 -8.88 22.22 -12.91
CA GLU A 89 -8.25 23.10 -11.92
C GLU A 89 -8.36 22.52 -10.50
N MET A 90 -9.49 21.86 -10.19
CA MET A 90 -9.68 21.16 -8.91
C MET A 90 -8.69 20.00 -8.70
N GLU A 91 -8.37 19.24 -9.74
CA GLU A 91 -7.35 18.18 -9.64
C GLU A 91 -5.96 18.76 -9.37
N ARG A 92 -5.63 19.91 -9.98
CA ARG A 92 -4.34 20.57 -9.75
C ARG A 92 -4.22 21.07 -8.32
N ASP A 93 -5.28 21.69 -7.81
CA ASP A 93 -5.34 22.16 -6.42
C ASP A 93 -5.28 20.98 -5.43
N PHE A 94 -5.97 19.88 -5.73
CA PHE A 94 -5.91 18.68 -4.92
C PHE A 94 -4.50 18.05 -4.91
N ILE A 95 -3.83 18.01 -6.07
CA ILE A 95 -2.44 17.56 -6.17
C ILE A 95 -1.51 18.49 -5.39
N ALA A 96 -1.71 19.80 -5.46
CA ALA A 96 -0.92 20.77 -4.72
C ALA A 96 -1.09 20.58 -3.20
N PHE A 97 -2.33 20.41 -2.74
CA PHE A 97 -2.65 20.13 -1.34
C PHE A 97 -2.00 18.82 -0.87
N LEU A 98 -2.11 17.74 -1.65
CA LEU A 98 -1.48 16.46 -1.32
C LEU A 98 0.05 16.56 -1.23
N LYS A 99 0.68 17.31 -2.14
CA LYS A 99 2.13 17.56 -2.11
C LYS A 99 2.54 18.31 -0.85
N GLU A 100 1.76 19.30 -0.43
CA GLU A 100 2.03 20.05 0.80
C GLU A 100 1.90 19.17 2.04
N GLU A 101 0.88 18.32 2.11
CA GLU A 101 0.70 17.38 3.21
C GLU A 101 1.85 16.36 3.29
N VAL A 102 2.32 15.85 2.14
CA VAL A 102 3.52 14.98 2.09
C VAL A 102 4.74 15.72 2.63
N ARG A 103 5.01 16.93 2.14
CA ARG A 103 6.15 17.74 2.60
C ARG A 103 6.12 17.93 4.12
N LYS A 104 4.96 18.25 4.68
CA LYS A 104 4.78 18.44 6.13
C LYS A 104 5.06 17.16 6.91
N ARG A 105 4.66 15.99 6.40
CA ARG A 105 4.97 14.71 7.03
C ARG A 105 6.46 14.38 6.96
N ASP A 106 7.11 14.67 5.84
CA ASP A 106 8.56 14.48 5.70
C ASP A 106 9.34 15.38 6.68
N GLU A 107 8.92 16.63 6.86
CA GLU A 107 9.50 17.53 7.87
C GLU A 107 9.32 16.98 9.30
N GLN A 108 8.15 16.42 9.61
CA GLN A 108 7.90 15.79 10.91
C GLN A 108 8.75 14.54 11.13
N LEU A 109 8.95 13.72 10.10
CA LEU A 109 9.82 12.55 10.15
C LEU A 109 11.28 13.00 10.37
N ALA A 110 11.76 13.97 9.61
CA ALA A 110 13.12 14.50 9.77
C ALA A 110 13.38 15.05 11.19
N MET A 111 12.40 15.71 11.81
CA MET A 111 12.51 16.17 13.21
C MET A 111 12.57 15.00 14.20
N LYS A 112 11.80 13.94 13.96
CA LYS A 112 11.83 12.73 14.79
C LYS A 112 13.14 11.96 14.62
N ASP A 113 13.66 11.86 13.41
CA ASP A 113 14.93 11.18 13.12
C ASP A 113 16.09 11.90 13.80
N ARG A 114 16.16 13.24 13.71
CA ARG A 114 17.13 14.04 14.48
C ARG A 114 17.02 13.81 15.98
N ARG A 115 15.80 13.72 16.51
CA ARG A 115 15.59 13.45 17.93
C ARG A 115 16.05 12.04 18.32
N ILE A 116 15.84 11.07 17.44
CA ILE A 116 16.32 9.70 17.63
C ILE A 116 17.86 9.70 17.64
N GLU A 117 18.50 10.36 16.67
CA GLU A 117 19.96 10.51 16.60
C GLU A 117 20.52 11.12 17.91
N ASP A 118 20.00 12.26 18.35
CA ASP A 118 20.38 12.91 19.62
C ASP A 118 20.27 11.96 20.83
N LEU A 119 19.20 11.16 20.88
CA LEU A 119 18.98 10.22 21.98
C LEU A 119 19.94 9.03 21.88
N THR A 120 20.22 8.53 20.68
CA THR A 120 21.20 7.45 20.47
C THR A 120 22.61 7.89 20.83
N GLU A 121 23.01 9.12 20.51
CA GLU A 121 24.30 9.69 20.91
C GLU A 121 24.41 9.81 22.45
N LYS A 122 23.36 10.28 23.11
CA LYS A 122 23.31 10.33 24.58
C LYS A 122 23.40 8.94 25.21
N LEU A 123 22.65 7.97 24.68
CA LEU A 123 22.67 6.59 25.19
C LEU A 123 24.03 5.93 25.00
N THR A 124 24.67 6.13 23.85
CA THR A 124 26.03 5.61 23.58
C THR A 124 27.07 6.26 24.48
N SER A 125 26.98 7.57 24.71
CA SER A 125 27.84 8.29 25.67
C SER A 125 27.69 7.77 27.09
N ILE A 126 26.46 7.56 27.56
CA ILE A 126 26.19 6.96 28.88
C ILE A 126 26.76 5.55 28.94
N LYS A 127 26.52 4.72 27.91
CA LYS A 127 27.02 3.35 27.85
C LYS A 127 28.54 3.30 27.97
N LEU A 128 29.25 4.19 27.27
CA LEU A 128 30.70 4.30 27.32
C LEU A 128 31.20 4.67 28.73
N LEU A 129 30.50 5.58 29.42
CA LEU A 129 30.82 5.97 30.80
C LEU A 129 30.54 4.83 31.80
N THR A 130 29.49 4.05 31.59
CA THR A 130 29.12 2.93 32.49
C THR A 130 29.92 1.65 32.25
N GLU A 131 30.38 1.40 31.02
CA GLU A 131 31.18 0.22 30.68
C GLU A 131 32.69 0.45 30.86
N GLY A 132 33.12 1.71 31.05
CA GLY A 132 34.51 2.11 31.27
C GLY A 132 35.01 2.06 32.72
N GLU A 133 34.14 1.92 33.72
CA GLU A 133 34.55 1.55 35.07
C GLU A 133 34.50 0.02 35.20
N PRO A 134 35.64 -0.70 35.21
CA PRO A 134 35.61 -1.99 35.87
C PRO A 134 35.22 -1.70 37.31
N ALA A 135 34.05 -2.19 37.72
CA ALA A 135 33.66 -2.23 39.11
C ALA A 135 34.81 -2.85 39.90
N GLU A 136 35.66 -2.01 40.50
CA GLU A 136 36.59 -2.42 41.53
C GLU A 136 35.69 -2.95 42.62
N LYS A 137 35.53 -4.28 42.62
CA LYS A 137 34.92 -5.03 43.69
C LYS A 137 35.70 -4.65 44.93
N SER A 138 35.19 -3.67 45.66
CA SER A 138 35.68 -3.19 46.92
C SER A 138 35.83 -4.43 47.81
N LYS A 139 37.08 -4.88 47.97
CA LYS A 139 37.43 -6.02 48.80
C LYS A 139 36.81 -5.77 50.16
N SER A 140 35.83 -6.58 50.55
CA SER A 140 35.22 -6.49 51.86
C SER A 140 36.34 -6.53 52.90
N ARG A 141 36.49 -5.43 53.65
CA ARG A 141 37.39 -5.39 54.82
C ARG A 141 36.85 -6.44 55.78
N LYS A 142 37.57 -7.56 55.92
CA LYS A 142 37.40 -8.47 57.05
C LYS A 142 37.66 -7.66 58.32
N TRP A 143 36.59 -7.35 59.04
CA TRP A 143 36.68 -6.87 60.41
C TRP A 143 37.14 -8.03 61.29
N TRP A 144 38.02 -7.71 62.23
CA TRP A 144 38.87 -8.64 62.99
C TRP A 144 38.10 -9.66 63.84
N PRO A 145 38.76 -10.79 64.20
CA PRO A 145 38.18 -11.80 65.09
C PRO A 145 38.38 -11.38 66.56
N TRP A 146 37.31 -11.47 67.34
CA TRP A 146 37.33 -11.60 68.80
C TRP A 146 36.27 -12.63 69.19
#